data_AF-A0A965ENZ8-F1
#
_entry.id   AF-A0A965ENZ8-F1
#
_cell.length_a   1.000
_cell.length_b   1.000
_cell.length_c   1.000
_cell.angle_alpha   90.00
_cell.angle_beta   90.00
_cell.angle_gamma   90.00
#
_symmetry.space_group_name_H-M   'P 1'
#
loop_
_entity.id
_entity.type
_entity.pdbx_description
1 polymer ?
#
loop_
_entity_poly.entity_id
_entity_poly.type
_entity_poly.pdbx_seq_one_letter_code
_entity_poly.pdbx_strand_id
1 'polypeptide(L)'
;MADRLETIVSLAKRRGFVYPSSEIYGGLRASWDYGPLGIELKNNVKRQWWKSMITQREDVVGLDSCVILAKEVWEASGHVATFSDPLTECISCHKRYRADHLEEAYEAKHKKPATSLAEINCPNCGTKGQFTDPRQFSGL
;
A
#
# COMPACT_ATOMS: atom_id res chain seq x y z
N MET A 1 -10.20 0.79 25.74
CA MET A 1 -10.78 1.74 24.77
C MET A 1 -10.44 1.20 23.39
N ALA A 2 -11.40 1.06 22.47
CA ALA A 2 -11.08 0.71 21.09
C ALA A 2 -10.15 1.78 20.50
N ASP A 3 -9.20 1.38 19.67
CA ASP A 3 -8.32 2.32 19.00
C ASP A 3 -9.15 3.28 18.10
N ARG A 4 -8.68 4.52 17.93
CA ARG A 4 -9.43 5.53 17.16
C ARG A 4 -9.59 5.07 15.70
N LEU A 5 -8.58 4.43 15.13
CA LEU A 5 -8.64 3.92 13.76
C LEU A 5 -9.62 2.75 13.67
N GLU A 6 -9.58 1.81 14.62
CA GLU A 6 -10.55 0.70 14.69
C GLU A 6 -11.99 1.21 14.76
N THR A 7 -12.23 2.28 15.53
CA THR A 7 -13.54 2.92 15.65
C THR A 7 -14.01 3.48 14.29
N ILE A 8 -13.12 4.14 13.55
CA ILE A 8 -13.40 4.68 12.22
C ILE A 8 -13.68 3.56 11.22
N VAL A 9 -12.84 2.51 11.20
CA VAL A 9 -13.02 1.36 10.31
C VAL A 9 -14.35 0.66 10.58
N SER A 10 -14.69 0.45 11.85
CA SER A 10 -15.98 -0.12 12.26
C SER A 10 -17.17 0.73 11.81
N LEU A 11 -17.07 2.06 11.92
CA LEU A 11 -18.11 2.97 11.45
C LEU A 11 -18.25 2.92 9.92
N ALA A 12 -17.13 2.98 9.20
CA ALA A 12 -17.11 2.96 7.74
C ALA A 12 -17.76 1.68 7.18
N LYS A 13 -17.45 0.53 7.78
CA LYS A 13 -18.08 -0.75 7.44
C LYS A 13 -19.58 -0.73 7.76
N ARG A 14 -19.98 -0.36 8.99
CA ARG A 14 -21.41 -0.37 9.41
C ARG A 14 -22.29 0.62 8.65
N ARG A 15 -21.71 1.71 8.12
CA ARG A 15 -22.45 2.76 7.39
C ARG A 15 -22.38 2.60 5.87
N GLY A 16 -21.74 1.55 5.37
CA GLY A 16 -21.66 1.28 3.93
C GLY A 16 -20.79 2.27 3.16
N PHE A 17 -19.65 2.65 3.74
CA PHE A 17 -18.59 3.36 3.02
C PHE A 17 -17.67 2.37 2.30
N VAL A 18 -17.01 1.48 3.04
CA VAL A 18 -15.98 0.59 2.48
C VAL A 18 -16.07 -0.79 3.13
N TYR A 19 -15.91 -1.84 2.33
CA TYR A 19 -15.86 -3.23 2.74
C TYR A 19 -14.55 -3.88 2.25
N PRO A 20 -13.96 -4.83 3.00
CA PRO A 20 -12.94 -5.72 2.45
C PRO A 20 -13.50 -6.45 1.23
N SER A 21 -12.78 -6.43 0.11
CA SER A 21 -13.29 -7.12 -1.08
C SER A 21 -13.29 -8.64 -0.87
N SER A 22 -14.30 -9.33 -1.41
CA SER A 22 -14.48 -10.78 -1.25
C SER A 22 -14.56 -11.24 0.22
N GLU A 23 -15.13 -10.42 1.10
CA GLU A 23 -15.16 -10.66 2.56
C GLU A 23 -15.70 -12.05 2.93
N ILE A 24 -16.79 -12.49 2.31
CA ILE A 24 -17.41 -13.80 2.59
C ILE A 24 -16.55 -15.00 2.19
N TYR A 25 -15.47 -14.77 1.43
CA TYR A 25 -14.50 -15.78 0.98
C TYR A 25 -13.14 -15.64 1.67
N GLY A 26 -13.07 -14.88 2.78
CA GLY A 26 -11.82 -14.68 3.54
C GLY A 26 -11.07 -13.39 3.19
N GLY A 27 -11.59 -12.60 2.26
CA GLY A 27 -11.05 -11.31 1.89
C GLY A 27 -9.84 -11.39 0.95
N LEU A 28 -9.74 -10.43 0.04
CA LEU A 28 -8.55 -10.26 -0.80
C LEU A 28 -7.70 -9.10 -0.23
N ARG A 29 -6.46 -9.41 0.14
CA ARG A 29 -5.54 -8.42 0.73
C ARG A 29 -5.34 -7.25 -0.22
N ALA A 30 -5.29 -6.04 0.34
CA ALA A 30 -5.10 -4.78 -0.38
C ALA A 30 -6.19 -4.45 -1.42
N SER A 31 -7.41 -4.98 -1.23
CA SER A 31 -8.55 -4.68 -2.10
C SER A 31 -9.82 -4.41 -1.29
N TRP A 32 -10.64 -3.48 -1.78
CA TRP A 32 -11.82 -2.98 -1.08
C TRP A 32 -12.94 -2.61 -2.04
N ASP A 33 -14.17 -2.87 -1.60
CA ASP A 33 -15.39 -2.51 -2.33
C ASP A 33 -16.04 -1.28 -1.68
N TYR A 34 -16.45 -0.32 -2.50
CA TYR A 34 -17.14 0.89 -2.03
C TYR A 34 -18.65 0.63 -1.93
N GLY A 35 -19.21 0.80 -0.73
CA GLY A 35 -20.65 0.72 -0.50
C GLY A 35 -21.41 1.99 -0.96
N PRO A 36 -22.73 2.07 -0.72
CA PRO A 36 -23.57 3.16 -1.23
C PRO A 36 -23.10 4.57 -0.84
N LEU A 37 -22.71 4.78 0.43
CA LEU A 37 -22.19 6.09 0.85
C LEU A 37 -20.75 6.30 0.38
N GLY A 38 -19.99 5.22 0.25
CA GLY A 38 -18.60 5.28 -0.21
C GLY A 38 -18.48 5.67 -1.67
N ILE A 39 -19.33 5.13 -2.55
CA ILE A 39 -19.31 5.47 -3.96
C ILE A 39 -19.72 6.93 -4.19
N GLU A 40 -20.73 7.42 -3.45
CA GLU A 40 -21.12 8.83 -3.50
C GLU A 40 -20.01 9.76 -3.01
N LEU A 41 -19.38 9.43 -1.87
CA LEU A 41 -18.26 10.21 -1.36
C LEU A 41 -17.09 10.22 -2.35
N LYS A 42 -16.70 9.05 -2.87
CA LYS A 42 -15.63 8.92 -3.86
C LYS A 42 -15.92 9.76 -5.11
N ASN A 43 -17.15 9.68 -5.63
CA ASN A 43 -17.56 10.44 -6.82
C ASN A 43 -17.61 11.94 -6.54
N ASN A 44 -18.02 12.38 -5.35
CA ASN A 44 -18.00 13.79 -4.96
C ASN A 44 -16.57 14.34 -4.90
N VAL A 45 -15.64 13.59 -4.32
CA VAL A 45 -14.21 13.97 -4.27
C VAL A 45 -13.63 14.04 -5.68
N LYS A 46 -13.84 13.02 -6.52
CA LYS A 46 -13.39 13.03 -7.92
C LYS A 46 -13.93 14.23 -8.70
N ARG A 47 -15.23 14.52 -8.57
CA ARG A 47 -15.88 15.68 -9.23
C ARG A 47 -15.30 17.00 -8.77
N GLN A 48 -15.08 17.17 -7.46
CA GLN A 48 -14.49 18.41 -6.97
C GLN A 48 -13.05 18.61 -7.40
N TRP A 49 -12.24 17.55 -7.38
CA TRP A 49 -10.88 17.60 -7.89
C TRP A 49 -10.85 17.95 -9.39
N TRP A 50 -11.71 17.32 -10.20
CA TRP A 50 -11.81 17.62 -11.62
C TRP A 50 -12.21 19.08 -11.86
N LYS A 51 -13.16 19.58 -11.06
CA LYS A 51 -13.60 20.97 -11.14
C LYS A 51 -12.43 21.92 -10.87
N SER A 52 -11.71 21.73 -9.76
CA SER A 52 -10.65 22.64 -9.34
C SER A 52 -9.40 22.56 -10.22
N MET A 53 -9.01 21.36 -10.65
CA MET A 53 -7.76 21.15 -11.36
C MET A 53 -7.89 21.26 -12.87
N ILE A 54 -9.04 20.88 -13.44
CA ILE A 54 -9.23 20.82 -14.89
C ILE A 54 -10.13 21.97 -15.35
N THR A 55 -11.34 22.11 -14.79
CA THR A 55 -12.31 23.07 -15.36
C THR A 55 -12.04 24.52 -14.97
N GLN A 56 -11.37 24.77 -13.85
CA GLN A 56 -11.08 26.11 -13.33
C GLN A 56 -9.69 26.64 -13.72
N ARG A 57 -8.87 25.81 -14.36
CA ARG A 57 -7.50 26.12 -14.74
C ARG A 57 -7.38 26.10 -16.26
N GLU A 58 -6.73 27.09 -16.82
CA GLU A 58 -6.50 27.18 -18.28
C GLU A 58 -5.26 26.41 -18.72
N ASP A 59 -4.43 25.96 -17.77
CA ASP A 59 -3.12 25.32 -18.00
C ASP A 59 -3.12 23.80 -17.82
N VAL A 60 -4.29 23.18 -17.64
CA VAL A 60 -4.43 21.73 -17.46
C VAL A 60 -5.56 21.18 -18.33
N VAL A 61 -5.29 20.09 -19.05
CA VAL A 61 -6.26 19.42 -19.93
C VAL A 61 -6.65 18.05 -19.38
N GLY A 62 -7.93 17.70 -19.53
CA GLY A 62 -8.43 16.37 -19.19
C GLY A 62 -8.03 15.33 -20.24
N LEU A 63 -7.61 14.15 -19.79
CA LEU A 63 -7.27 13.00 -20.61
C LEU A 63 -7.78 11.72 -19.92
N ASP A 64 -8.26 10.77 -20.72
CA ASP A 64 -8.56 9.41 -20.27
C ASP A 64 -7.74 8.43 -21.13
N SER A 65 -6.93 7.60 -20.48
CA SER A 65 -5.95 6.74 -21.15
C SER A 65 -6.15 5.27 -20.77
N CYS A 66 -5.65 4.36 -21.61
CA CYS A 66 -5.76 2.93 -21.37
C CYS A 66 -4.89 2.51 -20.17
N VAL A 67 -5.43 1.59 -19.35
CA VAL A 67 -4.68 0.99 -18.24
C VAL A 67 -3.58 0.05 -18.73
N ILE A 68 -3.83 -0.67 -19.83
CA ILE A 68 -2.87 -1.58 -20.45
C ILE A 68 -2.04 -0.79 -21.46
N LEU A 69 -0.73 -0.72 -21.21
CA LEU A 69 0.24 0.00 -22.04
C LEU A 69 1.25 -0.97 -22.66
N ALA A 70 1.81 -0.57 -23.80
CA ALA A 70 2.93 -1.29 -24.42
C ALA A 70 4.16 -1.31 -23.49
N LYS A 71 4.95 -2.38 -23.53
CA LYS A 71 6.08 -2.60 -22.62
C LYS A 71 7.11 -1.47 -22.69
N GLU A 72 7.35 -0.97 -23.88
CA GLU A 72 8.32 0.08 -24.19
C GLU A 72 8.03 1.37 -23.40
N VAL A 73 6.77 1.65 -23.06
CA VAL A 73 6.40 2.80 -22.22
C VAL A 73 6.92 2.63 -20.79
N TRP A 74 6.83 1.43 -20.23
CA TRP A 74 7.33 1.10 -18.89
C TRP A 74 8.86 1.08 -18.83
N GLU A 75 9.51 0.65 -19.93
CA GLU A 75 10.96 0.70 -20.06
C GLU A 75 11.47 2.14 -20.18
N ALA A 76 10.88 2.93 -21.09
CA ALA A 76 11.29 4.31 -21.33
C ALA A 76 11.05 5.22 -20.10
N SER A 77 9.99 4.96 -19.33
CA SER A 77 9.73 5.67 -18.07
C SER A 77 10.60 5.19 -16.90
N GLY A 78 11.38 4.12 -17.08
CA GLY A 78 12.27 3.56 -16.06
C GLY A 78 11.60 2.60 -15.07
N HIS A 79 10.27 2.44 -15.09
CA HIS A 79 9.55 1.60 -14.13
C HIS A 79 10.05 0.15 -14.12
N VAL A 80 10.39 -0.42 -15.28
CA VAL A 80 10.92 -1.79 -15.37
C VAL A 80 12.23 -1.94 -14.59
N ALA A 81 13.06 -0.90 -14.53
CA ALA A 81 14.36 -0.93 -13.87
C ALA A 81 14.30 -0.52 -12.39
N THR A 82 13.38 0.38 -12.01
CA THR A 82 13.44 1.07 -10.71
C THR A 82 12.21 0.89 -9.83
N PHE A 83 11.08 0.42 -10.36
CA PHE A 83 9.87 0.23 -9.58
C PHE A 83 9.89 -1.11 -8.85
N SER A 84 10.80 -1.23 -7.88
CA SER A 84 11.00 -2.43 -7.09
C SER A 84 11.14 -2.13 -5.60
N ASP A 85 10.58 -3.01 -4.77
CA ASP A 85 10.73 -2.98 -3.33
C ASP A 85 11.72 -4.06 -2.86
N PRO A 86 12.56 -3.80 -1.85
CA PRO A 86 13.45 -4.80 -1.28
C PRO A 86 12.66 -5.77 -0.39
N LEU A 87 12.44 -7.00 -0.85
CA LEU A 87 11.77 -8.04 -0.07
C LEU A 87 12.76 -9.00 0.61
N THR A 88 12.47 -9.33 1.86
CA THR A 88 13.17 -10.34 2.65
C THR A 88 12.18 -11.35 3.25
N GLU A 89 12.62 -12.58 3.49
CA GLU A 89 11.82 -13.63 4.10
C GLU A 89 12.38 -14.05 5.46
N CYS A 90 11.52 -14.19 6.46
CA CYS A 90 11.92 -14.75 7.75
C CYS A 90 12.12 -16.27 7.61
N ILE A 91 13.33 -16.76 7.86
CA ILE A 91 13.70 -18.18 7.70
C ILE A 91 12.92 -19.09 8.68
N SER A 92 12.40 -18.53 9.78
CA SER A 92 11.68 -19.29 10.81
C SER A 92 10.18 -19.45 10.52
N CYS A 93 9.53 -18.45 9.91
CA CYS A 93 8.07 -18.48 9.70
C CYS A 93 7.65 -18.27 8.25
N HIS A 94 8.62 -18.12 7.34
CA HIS A 94 8.45 -17.94 5.90
C HIS A 94 7.56 -16.74 5.49
N LYS A 95 7.28 -15.83 6.42
CA LYS A 95 6.61 -14.57 6.09
C LYS A 95 7.59 -13.62 5.42
N ARG A 96 7.11 -13.00 4.34
CA ARG A 96 7.85 -12.00 3.58
C ARG A 96 7.52 -10.60 4.07
N TYR A 97 8.53 -9.76 4.08
CA TYR A 97 8.47 -8.38 4.52
C TYR A 97 9.25 -7.50 3.57
N ARG A 98 8.83 -6.25 3.51
CA ARG A 98 9.61 -5.15 2.97
C ARG A 98 10.74 -4.81 3.94
N ALA A 99 11.98 -4.92 3.48
CA ALA A 99 13.17 -4.79 4.32
C ALA A 99 13.29 -3.36 4.88
N ASP A 100 13.01 -2.36 4.04
CA ASP A 100 12.91 -0.96 4.42
C ASP A 100 11.87 -0.73 5.54
N HIS A 101 10.67 -1.32 5.44
CA HIS A 101 9.66 -1.20 6.49
C HIS A 101 10.12 -1.82 7.83
N LEU A 102 10.91 -2.90 7.79
CA LEU A 102 11.46 -3.51 9.00
C LEU A 102 12.48 -2.58 9.66
N GLU A 103 13.34 -1.96 8.86
CA GLU A 103 14.35 -1.00 9.31
C GLU A 103 13.71 0.27 9.87
N GLU A 104 12.71 0.84 9.18
CA GLU A 104 11.93 1.99 9.63
C GLU A 104 11.22 1.70 10.97
N ALA A 105 10.63 0.51 11.11
CA ALA A 105 9.96 0.11 12.35
C ALA A 105 10.95 -0.06 13.51
N TYR A 106 12.16 -0.58 13.23
CA TYR A 106 13.23 -0.65 14.21
C TYR A 106 13.68 0.74 14.62
N GLU A 107 13.91 1.64 13.67
CA GLU A 107 14.34 3.01 13.94
C GLU A 107 13.29 3.80 14.74
N ALA A 108 12.01 3.68 14.38
CA ALA A 108 10.92 4.32 15.11
C ALA A 108 10.90 3.91 16.59
N LYS A 109 11.19 2.63 16.88
CA LYS A 109 11.21 2.05 18.22
C LYS A 109 12.49 2.34 19.00
N HIS A 110 13.64 2.30 18.35
CA HIS A 110 14.96 2.40 18.99
C HIS A 110 15.60 3.79 18.87
N LYS A 111 14.99 4.70 18.10
CA LYS A 111 15.50 6.05 17.80
C LYS A 111 16.90 6.07 17.19
N LYS A 112 17.27 4.98 16.50
CA LYS A 112 18.53 4.80 15.78
C LYS A 112 18.31 3.86 14.59
N PRO A 113 19.03 4.03 13.48
CA PRO A 113 18.95 3.11 12.36
C PRO A 113 19.45 1.72 12.76
N ALA A 114 18.88 0.68 12.16
CA ALA A 114 19.43 -0.67 12.25
C ALA A 114 20.72 -0.74 11.42
N THR A 115 21.78 -1.34 11.97
CA THR A 115 23.01 -1.57 11.21
C THR A 115 22.83 -2.67 10.16
N SER A 116 21.94 -3.62 10.43
CA SER A 116 21.58 -4.72 9.52
C SER A 116 20.28 -5.39 9.97
N LEU A 117 19.68 -6.19 9.08
CA LEU A 117 18.53 -7.05 9.40
C LEU A 117 18.81 -8.04 10.54
N ALA A 118 20.08 -8.32 10.87
CA ALA A 118 20.46 -9.21 11.97
C ALA A 118 20.05 -8.66 13.36
N GLU A 119 19.89 -7.35 13.49
CA GLU A 119 19.44 -6.71 14.73
C GLU A 119 17.92 -6.75 14.91
N ILE A 120 17.18 -7.04 13.85
CA ILE A 120 15.72 -6.89 13.80
C ILE A 120 15.04 -8.20 14.19
N ASN A 121 13.98 -8.09 15.00
CA ASN A 121 13.13 -9.22 15.34
C ASN A 121 11.98 -9.32 14.33
N CYS A 122 11.68 -10.54 13.89
CA CYS A 122 10.50 -10.81 13.08
C CYS A 122 9.22 -10.34 13.79
N PRO A 123 8.42 -9.45 13.18
CA PRO A 123 7.19 -8.94 13.80
C PRO A 123 6.14 -10.03 14.09
N ASN A 124 6.22 -11.16 13.37
CA ASN A 124 5.26 -12.25 13.52
C ASN A 124 5.66 -13.31 14.54
N CYS A 125 6.90 -13.78 14.53
CA CYS A 125 7.35 -14.90 15.36
C CYS A 125 8.43 -14.53 16.39
N GLY A 126 8.91 -13.29 16.39
CA GLY A 126 9.91 -12.79 17.33
C GLY A 126 11.35 -13.25 17.06
N THR A 127 11.57 -14.18 16.13
CA THR A 127 12.91 -14.66 15.76
C THR A 127 13.79 -13.50 15.31
N LYS A 128 14.96 -13.35 15.96
CA LYS A 128 15.90 -12.25 15.71
C LYS A 128 16.87 -12.59 14.59
N GLY A 129 17.01 -11.69 13.62
CA GLY A 129 18.08 -11.72 12.61
C GLY A 129 18.06 -12.88 11.62
N GLN A 130 17.01 -13.70 11.63
CA GLN A 130 16.86 -14.85 10.72
C GLN A 130 16.05 -14.44 9.49
N PHE A 131 16.63 -13.58 8.69
CA PHE A 131 16.07 -13.06 7.44
C PHE A 131 16.97 -13.41 6.26
N THR A 132 16.39 -13.68 5.09
CA THR A 132 17.16 -13.83 3.85
C THR A 132 17.72 -12.49 3.39
N ASP A 133 18.73 -12.51 2.53
CA ASP A 133 19.20 -11.29 1.88
C ASP A 133 18.05 -10.62 1.10
N PRO A 134 17.89 -9.29 1.21
CA PRO A 134 16.88 -8.57 0.46
C PRO A 134 17.07 -8.75 -1.05
N ARG A 135 15.97 -9.05 -1.76
CA ARG A 135 15.93 -9.09 -3.22
C ARG A 135 14.94 -8.05 -3.73
N GLN A 136 15.30 -7.38 -4.81
CA GLN A 136 14.42 -6.43 -5.47
C GLN A 136 13.25 -7.17 -6.11
N PHE A 137 12.04 -6.81 -5.74
CA PHE A 137 10.81 -7.36 -6.29
C PHE A 137 10.03 -6.25 -7.00
N SER A 138 9.76 -6.45 -8.29
CA SER A 138 9.01 -5.49 -9.11
C SER A 138 7.62 -5.25 -8.53
N GLY A 139 7.23 -3.98 -8.43
CA GLY A 139 5.89 -3.56 -8.04
C GLY A 139 4.89 -3.50 -9.22
N LEU A 140 5.38 -3.63 -10.46
CA LEU A 140 4.54 -3.77 -11.66
C LEU A 140 3.70 -5.06 -11.62
#